data_AF-A0A7I8D9L8-F1
#
_entry.id   AF-A0A7I8D9L8-F1
#
_cell.length_a   1.000
_cell.length_b   1.000
_cell.length_c   1.000
_cell.angle_alpha   90.00
_cell.angle_beta   90.00
_cell.angle_gamma   90.00
#
_symmetry.space_group_name_H-M   'P 1'
#
loop_
_entity.id
_entity.type
_entity.pdbx_description
1 polymer ?
#
loop_
_entity_poly.entity_id
_entity_poly.type
_entity_poly.pdbx_seq_one_letter_code
_entity_poly.pdbx_strand_id
1 'polypeptide(L)' 'MATASPLLHEFWEKSLHNMPRDKVTEFLKEIGFTYSTSRLSDDELRKILFGLIAKLDETSQQDTIRILRVY' A
#
# COMPACT_ATOMS: atom_id res chain seq x y z
N MET A 1 21.13 0.05 -2.70
CA MET A 1 19.87 -0.35 -3.37
C MET A 1 18.88 -0.62 -2.28
N ALA A 2 17.78 0.14 -2.19
CA ALA A 2 16.78 -0.06 -1.15
C ALA A 2 16.05 -1.39 -1.43
N THR A 3 16.53 -2.47 -0.82
CA THR A 3 15.82 -3.74 -0.75
C THR A 3 14.51 -3.44 -0.05
N ALA A 4 13.40 -3.52 -0.78
CA ALA A 4 12.07 -3.47 -0.16
C ALA A 4 12.08 -4.44 1.03
N SER A 5 11.66 -3.95 2.20
CA SER A 5 11.70 -4.75 3.43
C SER A 5 10.97 -6.08 3.18
N PRO A 6 11.51 -7.24 3.63
CA PRO A 6 10.86 -8.54 3.46
C PRO A 6 9.39 -8.54 3.91
N LEU A 7 9.08 -7.71 4.91
CA LEU A 7 7.75 -7.53 5.45
C LEU A 7 6.79 -6.85 4.45
N LEU A 8 7.26 -5.88 3.68
CA LEU A 8 6.47 -5.23 2.63
C LEU A 8 6.19 -6.19 1.46
N HIS A 9 7.17 -7.02 1.11
CA HIS A 9 6.98 -8.05 0.09
C HIS A 9 5.97 -9.10 0.55
N GLU A 10 6.04 -9.54 1.81
CA GLU A 10 5.03 -10.44 2.37
C GLU A 10 3.63 -9.79 2.39
N PHE A 11 3.54 -8.50 2.75
CA PHE A 11 2.28 -7.78 2.74
C PHE A 11 1.68 -7.68 1.33
N TRP A 12 2.53 -7.48 0.31
CA TRP A 12 2.11 -7.52 -1.08
C TRP A 12 1.42 -8.85 -1.43
N GLU A 13 2.12 -9.96 -1.25
CA GLU A 13 1.66 -11.29 -1.62
C GLU A 13 0.41 -11.73 -0.83
N LYS A 14 0.39 -11.48 0.48
CA LYS A 14 -0.67 -12.01 1.37
C LYS A 14 -1.93 -11.14 1.44
N SER A 15 -1.80 -9.83 1.26
CA SER A 15 -2.90 -8.90 1.53
C SER A 15 -3.14 -7.94 0.37
N LEU A 16 -2.14 -7.13 0.01
CA LEU A 16 -2.34 -6.01 -0.92
C LEU A 16 -2.69 -6.47 -2.35
N HIS A 17 -2.14 -7.60 -2.80
CA HIS A 17 -2.44 -8.18 -4.12
C HIS A 17 -3.93 -8.52 -4.30
N ASN A 18 -4.63 -8.90 -3.22
CA ASN A 18 -6.04 -9.27 -3.25
C ASN A 18 -6.96 -8.20 -2.67
N MET A 19 -6.41 -7.05 -2.26
CA MET A 19 -7.18 -5.99 -1.63
C MET A 19 -8.17 -5.36 -2.65
N PRO A 20 -9.46 -5.16 -2.28
CA PRO A 20 -10.44 -4.51 -3.14
C PRO A 20 -10.02 -3.09 -3.50
N ARG A 21 -10.32 -2.67 -4.73
CA ARG A 21 -9.98 -1.34 -5.26
C ARG A 21 -10.46 -0.21 -4.34
N ASP A 22 -11.68 -0.32 -3.82
CA ASP A 22 -12.29 0.68 -2.95
C ASP A 22 -11.48 0.87 -1.67
N LYS A 23 -11.00 -0.23 -1.08
CA LYS A 23 -10.15 -0.21 0.12
C LYS A 23 -8.78 0.39 -0.16
N VAL A 24 -8.13 0.00 -1.26
CA VAL A 24 -6.85 0.62 -1.67
C VAL A 24 -7.03 2.12 -1.89
N THR A 25 -8.13 2.54 -2.51
CA THR A 25 -8.42 3.96 -2.77
C THR A 25 -8.71 4.73 -1.48
N GLU A 26 -9.44 4.14 -0.53
CA GLU A 26 -9.70 4.70 0.80
C GLU A 26 -8.37 4.95 1.53
N PHE A 27 -7.49 3.96 1.59
CA PHE A 27 -6.18 4.09 2.21
C PHE A 27 -5.31 5.14 1.55
N LEU A 28 -5.28 5.17 0.21
CA LEU A 28 -4.56 6.22 -0.53
C LEU A 28 -5.07 7.61 -0.13
N LYS A 29 -6.39 7.80 0.02
CA LYS A 29 -6.93 9.09 0.50
C LYS A 29 -6.54 9.40 1.94
N GLU A 30 -6.57 8.42 2.83
CA GLU A 30 -6.18 8.60 4.25
C GLU A 30 -4.73 9.05 4.40
N ILE A 31 -3.82 8.53 3.58
CA ILE A 31 -2.41 8.95 3.57
C ILE A 31 -2.16 10.25 2.77
N GLY A 32 -3.23 10.92 2.32
CA GLY A 32 -3.13 12.21 1.62
C GLY A 32 -2.81 12.10 0.12
N PHE A 33 -3.03 10.96 -0.52
CA PHE A 33 -2.92 10.84 -1.98
C PHE A 33 -4.09 11.54 -2.65
N THR A 34 -3.85 12.73 -3.19
CA THR A 34 -4.89 13.62 -3.75
C THR A 34 -5.17 13.41 -5.24
N TYR A 35 -4.47 12.50 -5.91
CA TYR A 35 -4.64 12.27 -7.34
C TYR A 35 -5.86 11.41 -7.66
N SER A 36 -6.47 11.68 -8.83
CA SER A 36 -7.61 10.89 -9.30
C SER A 36 -7.19 9.44 -9.55
N THR A 37 -7.71 8.54 -8.74
CA THR A 37 -7.53 7.09 -8.90
C THR A 37 -8.45 6.49 -9.95
N SER A 38 -9.40 7.27 -10.49
CA SER A 38 -10.47 6.82 -11.39
C SER A 38 -9.96 6.26 -12.72
N ARG A 39 -8.78 6.67 -13.17
CA ARG A 39 -8.16 6.24 -14.43
C ARG A 39 -7.11 5.14 -14.25
N LEU A 40 -6.76 4.81 -13.01
CA LEU A 40 -5.74 3.81 -12.70
C LEU A 40 -6.35 2.41 -12.72
N SER A 41 -5.58 1.44 -13.18
CA SER A 41 -5.92 0.02 -13.05
C SER A 41 -5.81 -0.41 -11.58
N ASP A 42 -6.49 -1.50 -11.19
CA ASP A 42 -6.42 -2.02 -9.82
C ASP A 42 -4.98 -2.36 -9.40
N ASP A 43 -4.20 -2.92 -10.33
CA ASP A 43 -2.79 -3.24 -10.13
C ASP A 43 -1.93 -1.98 -9.95
N GLU A 44 -2.18 -0.92 -10.73
CA GLU A 44 -1.46 0.35 -10.60
C GLU A 44 -1.76 1.03 -9.25
N LEU A 45 -3.03 1.00 -8.84
CA LEU A 45 -3.47 1.49 -7.53
C LEU A 45 -2.72 0.79 -6.38
N ARG A 46 -2.66 -0.54 -6.43
CA ARG A 46 -1.94 -1.35 -5.44
C ARG A 46 -0.44 -1.03 -5.47
N LYS A 47 0.17 -0.90 -6.64
CA LYS A 47 1.59 -0.55 -6.79
C LYS A 47 1.92 0.83 -6.23
N ILE A 48 1.01 1.80 -6.38
CA ILE A 48 1.18 3.13 -5.77
C ILE A 48 1.18 3.01 -4.25
N LEU A 49 0.21 2.31 -3.67
CA LEU A 49 0.16 2.10 -2.21
C LEU A 49 1.44 1.37 -1.72
N PHE A 50 1.85 0.31 -2.41
CA PHE A 50 3.10 -0.40 -2.13
C PHE A 50 4.31 0.54 -2.18
N GLY A 51 4.42 1.35 -3.24
CA GLY A 51 5.53 2.29 -3.43
C GLY A 51 5.54 3.43 -2.40
N LEU A 52 4.39 3.86 -1.90
CA LEU A 52 4.29 4.84 -0.83
C LEU A 52 4.77 4.24 0.50
N ILE A 53 4.34 3.02 0.83
CA ILE A 53 4.79 2.32 2.04
C ILE A 53 6.31 2.06 1.95
N ALA A 54 6.81 1.65 0.77
CA ALA A 54 8.24 1.38 0.55
C ALA A 54 9.16 2.57 0.83
N LYS A 55 8.65 3.81 0.80
CA LYS A 55 9.41 5.03 1.09
C LYS A 55 9.50 5.35 2.58
N LEU A 56 8.68 4.73 3.41
CA LEU A 56 8.70 4.91 4.85
C LEU A 56 9.90 4.18 5.46
N ASP A 57 10.33 4.58 6.66
CA ASP A 57 11.27 3.81 7.46
C ASP A 57 10.65 2.49 7.92
N GLU A 58 11.47 1.54 8.38
CA GLU A 58 11.02 0.18 8.71
C GLU A 58 9.94 0.14 9.81
N THR A 59 10.03 1.00 10.82
CA THR A 59 9.03 1.09 11.89
C THR A 59 7.71 1.61 11.35
N SER A 60 7.74 2.70 10.58
CA SER A 60 6.56 3.25 9.92
C SER A 60 5.93 2.28 8.90
N GLN A 61 6.74 1.48 8.20
CA GLN A 61 6.24 0.41 7.33
C GLN A 61 5.46 -0.64 8.11
N GLN A 62 6.00 -1.10 9.25
CA GLN A 62 5.34 -2.08 10.11
C GLN A 62 4.02 -1.55 10.66
N ASP A 63 4.00 -0.32 11.17
CA ASP A 63 2.77 0.30 11.69
C ASP A 63 1.72 0.47 10.59
N THR A 64 2.13 0.94 9.40
CA THR A 64 1.22 1.09 8.26
C THR A 64 0.63 -0.25 7.83
N ILE A 65 1.46 -1.29 7.71
CA ILE A 65 1.03 -2.65 7.35
C ILE A 65 0.11 -3.24 8.42
N ARG A 66 0.38 -2.97 9.69
CA ARG A 66 -0.47 -3.40 10.79
C ARG A 66 -1.85 -2.74 10.73
N ILE A 67 -1.92 -1.44 10.46
CA ILE A 67 -3.19 -0.71 10.27
C ILE A 67 -3.96 -1.31 9.09
N LEU A 68 -3.26 -1.58 7.97
CA LEU A 68 -3.86 -2.15 6.75
C LEU A 68 -4.36 -3.61 6.92
N ARG A 69 -3.78 -4.39 7.85
CA ARG A 69 -4.18 -5.78 8.13
C ARG A 69 -5.37 -5.92 9.09
N VAL A 70 -5.79 -4.85 9.77
CA VAL A 70 -6.92 -4.87 10.72
C VAL A 70 -8.28 -4.77 10.00
N TYR A 71 -8.27 -4.37 8.73
CA TYR A 71 -9.44 -4.31 7.85
C TYR A 71 -9.47 -5.47 6.86
#